data_AF-S2XYC6-F1
#
_entry.id   AF-S2XYC6-F1
#
_cell.length_a   1.000
_cell.length_b   1.000
_cell.length_c   1.000
_cell.angle_alpha   90.00
_cell.angle_beta   90.00
_cell.angle_gamma   90.00
#
_symmetry.space_group_name_H-M   'P 1'
#
loop_
_entity.id
_entity.type
_entity.pdbx_description
1 polymer ?
#
loop_
_entity_poly.entity_id
_entity_poly.type
_entity_poly.pdbx_seq_one_letter_code
_entity_poly.pdbx_strand_id
1 'polypeptide(L)' 'MGFWYFLILFVGLFLVVKGLLGNKKFSLVFVGLLFISFSLFMFSPGSAEIISELFNLN' A
#
# COMPACT_ATOMS: atom_id res chain seq x y z
N MET A 1 -10.70 0.61 -10.94
CA MET A 1 -10.04 1.20 -9.75
C MET A 1 -9.17 0.17 -9.02
N GLY A 2 -9.69 -1.01 -8.66
CA GLY A 2 -8.92 -2.06 -7.96
C GLY A 2 -7.63 -2.56 -8.64
N PHE A 3 -7.54 -2.53 -9.98
CA PHE A 3 -6.33 -2.93 -10.71
C PHE A 3 -5.08 -2.10 -10.32
N TRP A 4 -5.26 -0.80 -10.08
CA TRP A 4 -4.16 0.08 -9.66
C TRP A 4 -3.69 -0.24 -8.24
N TYR A 5 -4.62 -0.58 -7.34
CA TYR A 5 -4.28 -0.98 -5.98
C TYR A 5 -3.52 -2.31 -6.00
N PHE A 6 -3.95 -3.25 -6.84
CA PHE A 6 -3.22 -4.50 -7.04
C PHE A 6 -1.75 -4.28 -7.43
N LEU A 7 -1.47 -3.34 -8.34
CA LEU A 7 -0.10 -2.99 -8.73
C LEU A 7 0.70 -2.44 -7.54
N ILE A 8 0.09 -1.55 -6.73
CA ILE A 8 0.72 -0.98 -5.52
C ILE A 8 1.04 -2.09 -4.51
N LEU A 9 0.16 -3.08 -4.35
CA LEU A 9 0.39 -4.24 -3.50
C LEU A 9 1.62 -5.04 -3.95
N PHE A 10 1.76 -5.31 -5.25
CA PHE A 10 2.93 -6.00 -5.81
C PHE A 10 4.22 -5.21 -5.60
N VAL A 11 4.18 -3.89 -5.77
CA VAL A 11 5.33 -3.01 -5.52
C VAL A 11 5.71 -3.03 -4.04
N GLY A 12 4.73 -2.95 -3.14
CA GLY A 12 4.96 -3.05 -1.70
C GLY A 12 5.59 -4.39 -1.31
N LEU A 13 5.09 -5.49 -1.87
CA LEU A 13 5.65 -6.83 -1.65
C LEU A 13 7.10 -6.92 -2.14
N PHE A 14 7.39 -6.39 -3.33
CA PHE A 14 8.74 -6.38 -3.89
C PHE A 14 9.70 -5.56 -3.03
N LEU A 15 9.27 -4.42 -2.51
CA LEU A 15 10.04 -3.57 -1.58
C LEU A 15 10.34 -4.30 -0.27
N VAL A 16 9.35 -5.00 0.31
CA VAL A 16 9.53 -5.80 1.53
C VAL A 16 10.53 -6.93 1.27
N VAL A 17 10.35 -7.72 0.22
CA VAL A 17 11.23 -8.85 -0.14
C VAL A 17 12.66 -8.35 -0.37
N LYS A 18 12.83 -7.27 -1.13
CA LYS A 18 14.16 -6.68 -1.38
C LYS A 18 14.78 -6.08 -0.12
N GLY A 19 13.98 -5.49 0.77
CA GLY A 19 14.40 -4.96 2.06
C GLY A 19 14.85 -6.06 3.04
N LEU A 20 14.18 -7.22 3.01
CA LEU A 20 14.51 -8.40 3.81
C LEU A 20 15.74 -9.15 3.28
N LEU A 21 15.86 -9.32 1.96
CA LEU A 21 16.99 -10.01 1.32
C LEU A 21 18.28 -9.16 1.27
N GLY A 22 18.14 -7.83 1.28
CA GLY A 22 19.28 -6.91 1.34
C GLY A 22 19.85 -6.70 2.74
N ASN A 23 20.82 -5.79 2.87
CA ASN A 23 21.46 -5.38 4.14
C ASN A 23 20.48 -4.68 5.13
N LYS A 24 19.48 -5.41 5.64
CA LYS A 24 18.55 -5.05 6.72
C LYS A 24 18.10 -3.59 6.66
N LYS A 25 17.68 -3.12 5.48
CA LYS A 25 17.18 -1.76 5.31
C LYS A 25 15.75 -1.71 5.85
N PHE A 26 15.65 -1.59 7.17
CA PHE A 26 14.38 -1.50 7.89
C PHE A 26 13.46 -0.42 7.34
N SER A 27 14.03 0.70 6.83
CA SER A 27 13.27 1.74 6.16
C SER A 27 12.55 1.25 4.90
N LEU A 28 13.19 0.42 4.07
CA LEU A 28 12.56 -0.15 2.87
C LEU A 28 11.44 -1.13 3.23
N VAL A 29 11.66 -1.95 4.26
CA VAL A 29 10.63 -2.88 4.76
C VAL A 29 9.44 -2.10 5.29
N PHE A 30 9.67 -1.05 6.08
CA PHE A 30 8.62 -0.21 6.64
C PHE A 30 7.78 0.50 5.56
N VAL A 31 8.45 1.07 4.55
CA VAL A 31 7.78 1.70 3.40
C VAL A 31 6.99 0.67 2.58
N GLY A 32 7.55 -0.52 2.35
CA GLY A 32 6.84 -1.60 1.65
C GLY A 32 5.60 -2.06 2.42
N LEU A 33 5.70 -2.18 3.75
CA LEU A 33 4.58 -2.53 4.63
C LEU A 33 3.46 -1.48 4.58
N LEU A 34 3.81 -0.19 4.59
CA LEU A 34 2.86 0.91 4.41
C LEU A 34 2.11 0.80 3.08
N PHE A 35 2.80 0.52 1.98
CA PHE A 35 2.17 0.34 0.67
C PHE A 35 1.22 -0.87 0.62
N ILE A 36 1.60 -1.98 1.27
CA ILE A 36 0.74 -3.16 1.37
C ILE A 36 -0.51 -2.82 2.19
N SER A 37 -0.37 -2.23 3.37
CA SER A 37 -1.49 -1.84 4.22
C SER A 37 -2.43 -0.86 3.52
N PHE A 38 -1.89 0.13 2.82
CA PHE A 38 -2.68 1.12 2.09
C PHE A 38 -3.42 0.49 0.90
N SER A 39 -2.77 -0.41 0.18
CA SER A 39 -3.44 -1.13 -0.91
C SER A 39 -4.55 -2.05 -0.40
N LEU A 40 -4.35 -2.74 0.72
CA LEU A 40 -5.39 -3.61 1.31
C LEU A 40 -6.57 -2.78 1.81
N PHE A 41 -6.31 -1.63 2.41
CA PHE A 41 -7.35 -0.67 2.79
C PHE A 41 -8.17 -0.24 1.58
N MET A 42 -7.52 0.13 0.48
CA MET A 42 -8.17 0.50 -0.78
C MET A 42 -8.95 -0.63 -1.47
N PHE A 43 -8.65 -1.89 -1.14
CA PHE A 43 -9.44 -3.04 -1.60
C PHE A 43 -10.71 -3.27 -0.78
N SER A 44 -10.79 -2.72 0.44
CA SER A 44 -11.96 -2.85 1.29
C SER A 44 -13.17 -2.11 0.70
N PRO A 45 -14.38 -2.71 0.73
CA PRO A 45 -15.61 -1.96 0.45
C PRO A 45 -15.75 -0.80 1.45
N GLY A 46 -16.26 0.35 0.99
CA GLY A 46 -16.36 1.59 1.78
C GLY A 46 -15.10 2.45 1.85
N SER A 47 -13.93 1.94 1.39
CA SER A 47 -12.68 2.71 1.40
C SER A 47 -12.73 3.96 0.51
N ALA A 48 -13.45 3.89 -0.62
CA ALA A 48 -13.64 5.02 -1.53
C ALA A 48 -14.41 6.17 -0.85
N GLU A 49 -15.44 5.86 -0.06
CA GLU A 49 -16.23 6.85 0.68
C GLU A 49 -15.39 7.53 1.77
N ILE A 50 -14.63 6.74 2.53
CA ILE A 50 -13.70 7.25 3.55
C ILE A 50 -12.67 8.19 2.93
N ILE A 51 -12.10 7.83 1.77
CA ILE A 51 -11.12 8.67 1.08
C ILE A 51 -11.75 9.92 0.50
N SER A 52 -12.97 9.84 -0.05
CA SER A 52 -13.67 11.03 -0.54
C SER A 52 -14.00 12.03 0.58
N GLU A 53 -14.38 11.54 1.76
CA GLU A 53 -14.64 12.37 2.93
C GLU A 53 -13.33 12.98 3.48
N LEU A 54 -12.26 12.17 3.56
CA LEU A 54 -10.95 12.61 4.03
C LEU A 54 -10.33 13.70 3.14
N PHE A 55 -10.49 13.58 1.82
CA PHE A 55 -9.99 14.56 0.87
C PHE A 55 -10.99 15.68 0.57
N ASN A 56 -12.14 15.71 1.24
CA ASN A 56 -13.20 16.69 1.02
C ASN A 56 -13.59 16.81 -0.47
N LEU A 57 -13.62 15.67 -1.15
CA LEU A 57 -13.98 15.56 -2.57
C LEU A 57 -15.50 15.49 -2.78
N ASN A 58 -16.27 15.91 -1.76
CA ASN A 58 -17.72 15.95 -1.73
C ASN A 58 -18.25 17.16 -2.52
#